data_AF-A0A822L8K3-F1
#
_entry.id   AF-A0A822L8K3-F1
#
_cell.length_a   1.000
_cell.length_b   1.000
_cell.length_c   1.000
_cell.angle_alpha   90.00
_cell.angle_beta   90.00
_cell.angle_gamma   90.00
#
_symmetry.space_group_name_H-M   'P 1'
#
loop_
_entity.id
_entity.type
_entity.pdbx_description
1 polymer ?
#
loop_
_entity_poly.entity_id
_entity_poly.type
_entity_poly.pdbx_seq_one_letter_code
_entity_poly.pdbx_strand_id
1 'polypeptide(L)'
;MAQVKISLRPVTITDQVSLGAKPGRLPAEVMNLFSEEEISKNLERPVQKLTKQIEEQKQGELIAEGRYPFQLHRYALDFADQWAFMEAAAYINASREKLVLGQGSKQPALKVGFSHPLQQIDIELHKPYFLLDEGVVDTKVYLWQHRVVFIHRLLGYGTGVEESYATAIEQFDQ
;
A
#
# COMPACT_ATOMS: atom_id res chain seq x y z
N MET A 1 -4.75 14.38 -16.93
CA MET A 1 -5.76 13.31 -16.77
C MET A 1 -5.17 12.29 -15.81
N ALA A 2 -5.86 11.93 -14.73
CA ALA A 2 -5.39 10.88 -13.82
C ALA A 2 -5.48 9.52 -14.52
N GLN A 3 -4.45 8.69 -14.36
CA GLN A 3 -4.42 7.31 -14.88
C GLN A 3 -4.38 6.35 -13.71
N VAL A 4 -5.14 5.27 -13.80
CA VAL A 4 -5.19 4.22 -12.79
C VAL A 4 -4.93 2.89 -13.48
N LYS A 5 -3.99 2.11 -12.94
CA LYS A 5 -3.68 0.75 -13.37
C LYS A 5 -3.85 -0.17 -12.17
N ILE A 6 -4.73 -1.15 -12.30
CA ILE A 6 -4.96 -2.17 -11.27
C ILE A 6 -4.55 -3.51 -11.86
N SER A 7 -3.69 -4.23 -11.16
CA SER A 7 -3.30 -5.59 -11.54
C SER A 7 -3.81 -6.56 -10.48
N LEU A 8 -4.74 -7.42 -10.87
CA LEU A 8 -5.34 -8.41 -9.99
C LEU A 8 -4.78 -9.80 -10.30
N ARG A 9 -4.56 -10.59 -9.25
CA ARG A 9 -4.18 -11.99 -9.39
C ARG A 9 -5.40 -12.86 -9.06
N PRO A 10 -5.84 -13.73 -9.98
CA PRO A 10 -6.90 -14.67 -9.66
C PRO A 10 -6.53 -15.57 -8.49
N VAL A 11 -7.51 -15.86 -7.66
CA VAL A 11 -7.39 -16.79 -6.54
C VAL A 11 -8.44 -17.89 -6.66
N THR A 12 -8.10 -19.07 -6.17
CA THR A 12 -9.04 -20.19 -6.02
C THR A 12 -9.36 -20.36 -4.55
N ILE A 13 -10.65 -20.41 -4.23
CA ILE A 13 -11.14 -20.70 -2.88
C ILE A 13 -10.74 -22.14 -2.54
N THR A 14 -10.02 -22.30 -1.43
CA THR A 14 -9.54 -23.59 -0.92
C THR A 14 -10.34 -24.10 0.27
N ASP A 15 -11.03 -23.21 0.98
CA ASP A 15 -11.91 -23.55 2.09
C ASP A 15 -13.23 -22.77 1.94
N GLN A 16 -14.36 -23.48 1.98
CA GLN A 16 -15.68 -22.88 1.81
C GLN A 16 -16.21 -22.24 3.10
N VAL A 17 -15.63 -22.57 4.26
CA VAL A 17 -16.08 -22.02 5.55
C VAL A 17 -15.38 -20.68 5.82
N SER A 18 -14.04 -20.65 5.77
CA SER A 18 -13.27 -19.42 5.98
C SER A 18 -13.16 -18.53 4.73
N LEU A 19 -13.62 -19.01 3.56
CA LEU A 19 -13.33 -18.42 2.25
C LEU A 19 -11.84 -18.22 2.00
N GLY A 20 -10.99 -19.04 2.62
CA GLY A 20 -9.55 -19.03 2.39
C GLY A 20 -9.23 -19.26 0.92
N ALA A 21 -8.26 -18.52 0.38
CA ALA A 21 -7.93 -18.54 -1.03
C ALA A 21 -6.42 -18.62 -1.28
N LYS A 22 -6.02 -19.27 -2.37
CA LYS A 22 -4.64 -19.31 -2.86
C LYS A 22 -4.55 -18.82 -4.29
N PRO A 23 -3.38 -18.34 -4.76
CA PRO A 23 -3.19 -18.01 -6.17
C PRO A 23 -3.64 -19.15 -7.08
N GLY A 24 -4.45 -18.81 -8.07
CA GLY A 24 -5.11 -19.77 -8.95
C GLY A 24 -5.12 -19.31 -10.41
N ARG A 25 -5.78 -20.10 -11.26
CA ARG A 25 -6.06 -19.73 -12.65
C ARG A 25 -7.57 -19.57 -12.80
N LEU A 26 -7.99 -18.61 -13.62
CA LEU A 26 -9.37 -18.55 -14.07
C LEU A 26 -9.63 -19.70 -15.07
N PRO A 27 -10.84 -20.28 -15.09
CA PRO A 27 -11.26 -21.20 -16.15
C PRO A 27 -11.11 -20.56 -17.53
N ALA A 28 -10.85 -21.38 -18.56
CA ALA A 28 -10.63 -20.90 -19.92
C ALA A 28 -11.85 -20.10 -20.44
N GLU A 29 -13.05 -20.53 -20.07
CA GLU A 29 -14.31 -19.88 -20.44
C GLU A 29 -14.38 -18.45 -19.91
N VAL A 30 -13.83 -18.20 -18.70
CA VAL A 30 -13.78 -16.87 -18.09
C VAL A 30 -12.63 -16.05 -18.69
N MET A 31 -11.47 -16.66 -18.92
CA MET A 31 -10.33 -15.98 -19.55
C MET A 31 -10.67 -15.45 -20.94
N ASN A 32 -11.50 -16.18 -21.70
CA ASN A 32 -11.95 -15.78 -23.04
C ASN A 32 -12.86 -14.54 -23.05
N LEU A 33 -13.30 -14.05 -21.88
CA LEU A 33 -14.08 -12.81 -21.77
C LEU A 33 -13.19 -11.56 -21.74
N PHE A 34 -11.88 -11.70 -21.49
CA PHE A 34 -10.93 -10.59 -21.44
C PHE A 34 -10.27 -10.39 -22.80
N SER A 35 -10.09 -9.13 -23.18
CA SER A 35 -9.26 -8.74 -24.33
C SER A 35 -7.77 -8.96 -24.05
N GLU A 36 -6.95 -9.02 -25.09
CA GLU A 36 -5.49 -9.17 -24.93
C GLU A 36 -4.86 -8.01 -24.14
N GLU A 37 -5.45 -6.81 -24.20
CA GLU A 37 -4.99 -5.63 -23.47
C GLU A 37 -5.29 -5.71 -21.97
N GLU A 38 -6.34 -6.43 -21.58
CA GLU A 38 -6.70 -6.67 -20.18
C GLU A 38 -5.86 -7.79 -19.53
N ILE A 39 -5.20 -8.62 -20.36
CA ILE A 39 -4.36 -9.72 -19.89
C ILE A 39 -2.90 -9.28 -19.83
N SER A 40 -2.45 -8.93 -18.63
CA SER A 40 -1.04 -8.61 -18.43
C SER A 40 -0.14 -9.84 -18.52
N LYS A 41 0.79 -9.83 -19.49
CA LYS A 41 1.83 -10.86 -19.65
C LYS A 41 3.02 -10.67 -18.70
N ASN A 42 3.26 -9.43 -18.25
CA ASN A 42 4.35 -9.05 -17.36
C ASN A 42 3.81 -8.16 -16.24
N LEU A 43 3.80 -8.66 -15.01
CA LEU A 43 3.41 -7.89 -13.85
C LEU A 43 4.55 -6.96 -13.43
N GLU A 44 4.37 -5.66 -13.63
CA GLU A 44 5.26 -4.66 -13.05
C GLU A 44 5.03 -4.56 -11.54
N ARG A 45 6.12 -4.50 -10.76
CA ARG A 45 6.09 -4.32 -9.30
C ARG A 45 6.83 -3.04 -8.91
N PRO A 46 6.23 -1.86 -9.17
CA PRO A 46 6.88 -0.58 -8.93
C PRO A 46 7.25 -0.39 -7.46
N VAL A 47 6.38 -0.77 -6.53
CA VAL A 47 6.62 -0.67 -5.08
C VAL A 47 7.90 -1.38 -4.67
N GLN A 48 8.05 -2.67 -5.00
CA GLN A 48 9.27 -3.43 -4.69
C GLN A 48 10.53 -2.79 -5.29
N LYS A 49 10.45 -2.35 -6.56
CA LYS A 49 11.59 -1.75 -7.26
C LYS A 49 12.01 -0.42 -6.63
N LEU A 50 11.05 0.46 -6.35
CA LEU A 50 11.28 1.79 -5.80
C LEU A 50 11.78 1.72 -4.36
N THR A 51 11.18 0.88 -3.51
CA THR A 51 11.65 0.66 -2.14
C THR A 51 13.11 0.21 -2.12
N LYS A 52 13.48 -0.74 -2.99
CA LYS A 52 14.86 -1.20 -3.12
C LYS A 52 15.81 -0.08 -3.56
N GLN A 53 15.41 0.74 -4.52
CA GLN A 53 16.24 1.86 -4.99
C GLN A 53 16.42 2.93 -3.91
N ILE A 54 15.34 3.34 -3.26
CA ILE A 54 15.33 4.45 -2.30
C ILE A 54 16.03 4.01 -1.00
N GLU A 55 15.65 2.87 -0.43
CA GLU A 55 16.12 2.44 0.89
C GLU A 55 17.34 1.51 0.84
N GLU A 56 17.24 0.36 0.16
CA GLU A 56 18.30 -0.66 0.19
C GLU A 56 19.59 -0.19 -0.51
N GLN A 57 19.42 0.51 -1.64
CA GLN A 57 20.52 1.13 -2.39
C GLN A 57 20.89 2.53 -1.88
N LYS A 58 20.20 3.02 -0.83
CA LYS A 58 20.44 4.30 -0.18
C LYS A 58 20.46 5.50 -1.13
N GLN A 59 19.61 5.48 -2.17
CA GLN A 59 19.51 6.61 -3.09
C GLN A 59 18.65 7.75 -2.52
N GLY A 60 17.77 7.46 -1.54
CA GLY A 60 16.98 8.46 -0.85
C GLY A 60 17.62 8.91 0.46
N GLU A 61 17.48 10.20 0.77
CA GLU A 61 17.81 10.75 2.09
C GLU A 61 16.59 10.66 3.01
N LEU A 62 16.67 9.87 4.08
CA LEU A 62 15.61 9.79 5.08
C LEU A 62 15.51 11.11 5.85
N ILE A 63 14.34 11.75 5.82
CA ILE A 63 14.11 13.04 6.48
C ILE A 63 13.12 13.00 7.64
N ALA A 64 12.25 11.99 7.69
CA ALA A 64 11.34 11.77 8.82
C ALA A 64 10.82 10.33 8.83
N GLU A 65 10.38 9.87 10.00
CA GLU A 65 9.65 8.62 10.15
C GLU A 65 8.64 8.71 11.30
N GLY A 66 7.62 7.84 11.26
CA GLY A 66 6.60 7.75 12.29
C GLY A 66 5.80 6.45 12.21
N ARG A 67 5.34 5.97 13.36
CA ARG A 67 4.53 4.76 13.49
C ARG A 67 3.16 5.08 14.04
N TYR A 68 2.11 4.61 13.38
CA TYR A 68 0.73 4.97 13.67
C TYR A 68 -0.14 3.71 13.83
N PRO A 69 -0.50 3.33 15.06
CA PRO A 69 -1.32 2.15 15.30
C PRO A 69 -2.77 2.38 14.82
N PHE A 70 -3.41 1.30 14.39
CA PHE A 70 -4.82 1.25 14.06
C PHE A 70 -5.42 -0.10 14.45
N GLN A 71 -6.74 -0.14 14.52
CA GLN A 71 -7.53 -1.36 14.65
C GLN A 71 -8.60 -1.38 13.57
N LEU A 72 -8.79 -2.53 12.94
CA LEU A 72 -9.84 -2.72 11.95
C LEU A 72 -11.17 -3.05 12.62
N HIS A 73 -12.18 -2.29 12.23
CA HIS A 73 -13.56 -2.52 12.64
C HIS A 73 -14.41 -2.86 11.43
N ARG A 74 -15.62 -3.36 11.69
CA ARG A 74 -16.57 -3.82 10.65
C ARG A 74 -16.81 -2.83 9.51
N TYR A 75 -16.71 -1.52 9.74
CA TYR A 75 -16.90 -0.50 8.71
C TYR A 75 -15.80 -0.50 7.64
N ALA A 76 -14.63 -1.05 7.94
CA ALA A 76 -13.45 -1.08 7.08
C ALA A 76 -13.24 -2.44 6.40
N LEU A 77 -14.23 -3.32 6.48
CA LEU A 77 -14.19 -4.66 5.89
C LEU A 77 -15.09 -4.77 4.66
N ASP A 78 -14.69 -5.63 3.74
CA ASP A 78 -15.49 -6.07 2.61
C ASP A 78 -16.46 -7.19 3.01
N PHE A 79 -17.14 -7.77 2.02
CA PHE A 79 -18.14 -8.83 2.22
C PHE A 79 -17.57 -10.11 2.87
N ALA A 80 -16.27 -10.37 2.76
CA ALA A 80 -15.62 -11.56 3.31
C ALA A 80 -15.04 -11.32 4.72
N ASP A 81 -15.41 -10.22 5.39
CA ASP A 81 -14.78 -9.76 6.64
C ASP A 81 -13.25 -9.57 6.49
N GLN A 82 -12.78 -9.34 5.26
CA GLN A 82 -11.40 -8.96 4.95
C GLN A 82 -11.32 -7.46 4.75
N TRP A 83 -10.19 -6.84 5.04
CA TRP A 83 -10.06 -5.39 4.83
C TRP A 83 -10.34 -5.00 3.37
N ALA A 84 -11.09 -3.91 3.17
CA ALA A 84 -11.32 -3.40 1.84
C ALA A 84 -10.04 -2.71 1.32
N PHE A 85 -9.65 -2.97 0.07
CA PHE A 85 -8.44 -2.39 -0.53
C PHE A 85 -8.41 -0.84 -0.47
N MET A 86 -9.57 -0.19 -0.44
CA MET A 86 -9.69 1.27 -0.31
C MET A 86 -9.22 1.77 1.07
N GLU A 87 -9.34 0.96 2.11
CA GLU A 87 -8.94 1.34 3.48
C GLU A 87 -7.42 1.46 3.61
N ALA A 88 -6.65 0.71 2.81
CA ALA A 88 -5.20 0.88 2.74
C ALA A 88 -4.83 2.33 2.41
N ALA A 89 -5.51 2.94 1.43
CA ALA A 89 -5.29 4.33 1.03
C ALA A 89 -5.70 5.31 2.14
N ALA A 90 -6.78 5.03 2.88
CA ALA A 90 -7.21 5.87 4.00
C ALA A 90 -6.18 5.88 5.13
N TYR A 91 -5.65 4.71 5.52
CA TYR A 91 -4.67 4.61 6.61
C TYR A 91 -3.33 5.27 6.28
N ILE A 92 -2.82 5.11 5.06
CA ILE A 92 -1.55 5.75 4.64
C ILE A 92 -1.69 7.26 4.52
N ASN A 93 -2.83 7.75 4.04
CA ASN A 93 -3.12 9.18 4.01
C ASN A 93 -3.14 9.71 5.43
N ALA A 94 -3.96 9.13 6.33
CA ALA A 94 -4.02 9.56 7.71
C ALA A 94 -2.64 9.51 8.42
N SER A 95 -1.78 8.55 8.08
CA SER A 95 -0.42 8.47 8.64
C SER A 95 0.49 9.58 8.11
N ARG A 96 0.44 9.90 6.81
CA ARG A 96 1.10 11.07 6.21
C ARG A 96 0.66 12.35 6.91
N GLU A 97 -0.64 12.57 7.04
CA GLU A 97 -1.18 13.79 7.65
C GLU A 97 -0.71 13.95 9.10
N LYS A 98 -0.77 12.86 9.89
CA LYS A 98 -0.28 12.85 11.28
C LYS A 98 1.23 13.12 11.35
N LEU A 99 2.02 12.58 10.43
CA LEU A 99 3.46 12.81 10.38
C LEU A 99 3.80 14.26 10.04
N VAL A 100 3.16 14.82 9.02
CA VAL A 100 3.37 16.21 8.61
C VAL A 100 2.90 17.19 9.70
N LEU A 101 1.76 16.94 10.35
CA LEU A 101 1.31 17.77 11.49
C LEU A 101 2.27 17.67 12.69
N GLY A 102 2.75 16.47 13.00
CA GLY A 102 3.62 16.23 14.15
C GLY A 102 5.05 16.75 13.99
N GLN A 103 5.59 16.74 12.75
CA GLN A 103 7.00 17.02 12.49
C GLN A 103 7.26 18.16 11.50
N GLY A 104 6.26 18.65 10.78
CA GLY A 104 6.43 19.62 9.69
C GLY A 104 6.92 21.01 10.10
N SER A 105 6.86 21.36 11.39
CA SER A 105 7.50 22.58 11.91
C SER A 105 9.02 22.43 12.05
N LYS A 106 9.50 21.21 12.36
CA LYS A 106 10.93 20.88 12.52
C LYS A 106 11.57 20.49 11.20
N GLN A 107 10.80 19.85 10.31
CA GLN A 107 11.25 19.45 8.99
C GLN A 107 10.35 20.08 7.91
N PRO A 108 10.68 21.30 7.42
CA PRO A 108 9.85 22.03 6.46
C PRO A 108 9.57 21.28 5.16
N ALA A 109 10.48 20.40 4.72
CA ALA A 109 10.30 19.56 3.54
C ALA A 109 9.04 18.67 3.62
N LEU A 110 8.58 18.31 4.83
CA LEU A 110 7.37 17.51 5.01
C LEU A 110 6.09 18.25 4.60
N LYS A 111 6.09 19.59 4.60
CA LYS A 111 4.90 20.38 4.28
C LYS A 111 4.40 20.12 2.86
N VAL A 112 5.28 19.66 1.96
CA VAL A 112 4.91 19.21 0.60
C VAL A 112 3.79 18.17 0.65
N GLY A 113 3.79 17.28 1.64
CA GLY A 113 2.75 16.28 1.85
C GLY A 113 1.35 16.85 2.12
N PHE A 114 1.22 18.17 2.36
CA PHE A 114 -0.06 18.88 2.41
C PHE A 114 -0.24 19.94 1.34
N SER A 115 0.85 20.59 0.94
CA SER A 115 0.78 21.78 0.09
C SER A 115 0.81 21.47 -1.40
N HIS A 116 1.23 20.26 -1.79
CA HIS A 116 1.34 19.85 -3.19
C HIS A 116 0.38 18.71 -3.53
N PRO A 117 -0.16 18.69 -4.76
CA PRO A 117 -0.93 17.56 -5.23
C PRO A 117 -0.05 16.31 -5.34
N LEU A 118 -0.60 15.17 -4.92
CA LEU A 118 -0.02 13.85 -5.11
C LEU A 118 0.17 13.58 -6.61
N GLN A 119 1.39 13.23 -7.02
CA GLN A 119 1.71 12.97 -8.43
C GLN A 119 1.55 11.50 -8.80
N GLN A 120 1.94 10.61 -7.90
CA GLN A 120 1.89 9.17 -8.12
C GLN A 120 1.70 8.44 -6.80
N ILE A 121 0.88 7.39 -6.84
CA ILE A 121 0.72 6.44 -5.74
C ILE A 121 0.78 5.02 -6.29
N ASP A 122 1.66 4.21 -5.70
CA ASP A 122 1.80 2.79 -5.98
C ASP A 122 1.47 2.02 -4.70
N ILE A 123 0.53 1.08 -4.76
CA ILE A 123 0.13 0.25 -3.61
C ILE A 123 0.28 -1.21 -3.98
N GLU A 124 0.94 -1.97 -3.12
CA GLU A 124 1.07 -3.41 -3.23
C GLU A 124 0.49 -4.09 -2.00
N LEU A 125 -0.51 -4.95 -2.21
CA LEU A 125 -1.18 -5.71 -1.15
C LEU A 125 -0.59 -7.12 -1.09
N HIS A 126 -0.23 -7.58 0.10
CA HIS A 126 0.43 -8.86 0.33
C HIS A 126 -0.43 -9.83 1.12
N LYS A 127 -1.11 -9.34 2.17
CA LYS A 127 -1.93 -10.13 3.08
C LYS A 127 -3.19 -9.34 3.46
N PRO A 128 -4.33 -10.01 3.68
CA PRO A 128 -5.50 -9.36 4.24
C PRO A 128 -5.34 -9.17 5.74
N TYR A 129 -5.95 -8.10 6.26
CA TYR A 129 -6.33 -8.03 7.66
C TYR A 129 -7.78 -8.48 7.82
N PHE A 130 -8.14 -8.88 9.04
CA PHE A 130 -9.47 -9.35 9.43
C PHE A 130 -10.09 -8.45 10.51
N LEU A 131 -11.35 -8.74 10.84
CA LEU A 131 -12.09 -8.07 11.90
C LEU A 131 -11.30 -8.06 13.22
N LEU A 132 -11.13 -6.86 13.79
CA LEU A 132 -10.40 -6.58 15.04
C LEU A 132 -8.89 -6.81 14.99
N ASP A 133 -8.32 -7.10 13.81
CA ASP A 133 -6.87 -7.10 13.67
C ASP A 133 -6.30 -5.72 14.05
N GLU A 134 -5.22 -5.76 14.80
CA GLU A 134 -4.41 -4.60 15.14
C GLU A 134 -3.24 -4.51 14.15
N GLY A 135 -2.95 -3.28 13.75
CA GLY A 135 -1.86 -3.00 12.83
C GLY A 135 -1.17 -1.69 13.14
N VAL A 136 -0.05 -1.46 12.45
CA VAL A 136 0.69 -0.21 12.53
C VAL A 136 1.04 0.24 11.12
N VAL A 137 0.78 1.50 10.80
CA VAL A 137 1.36 2.13 9.61
C VAL A 137 2.74 2.69 9.98
N ASP A 138 3.80 2.04 9.51
CA ASP A 138 5.16 2.58 9.54
C ASP A 138 5.35 3.47 8.31
N THR A 139 5.58 4.76 8.53
CA THR A 139 5.73 5.76 7.47
C THR A 139 7.12 6.36 7.52
N LYS A 140 7.85 6.28 6.40
CA LYS A 140 9.15 6.90 6.22
C LYS A 140 9.09 7.89 5.08
N VAL A 141 9.81 9.00 5.21
CA VAL A 141 9.81 10.07 4.22
C VAL A 141 11.23 10.29 3.73
N TYR A 142 11.38 10.28 2.42
CA TYR A 142 12.66 10.41 1.73
C TYR A 142 12.66 11.62 0.81
N LEU A 143 13.82 12.27 0.69
CA LEU A 143 14.16 13.09 -0.46
C LEU A 143 14.84 12.21 -1.50
N TRP A 144 14.26 12.12 -2.70
CA TRP A 144 14.80 11.31 -3.78
C TRP A 144 14.49 11.96 -5.14
N GLN A 145 15.52 12.21 -5.96
CA GLN A 145 15.38 12.81 -7.29
C GLN A 145 14.56 14.12 -7.32
N HIS A 146 14.77 15.02 -6.34
CA HIS A 146 14.01 16.27 -6.17
C HIS A 146 12.52 16.08 -5.84
N ARG A 147 12.13 14.91 -5.36
CA ARG A 147 10.77 14.60 -4.88
C ARG A 147 10.77 14.30 -3.40
N VAL A 148 9.64 14.57 -2.76
CA VAL A 148 9.32 14.04 -1.44
C VAL A 148 8.57 12.73 -1.65
N VAL A 149 9.13 11.64 -1.12
CA VAL A 149 8.57 10.30 -1.26
C VAL A 149 8.18 9.77 0.11
N PHE A 150 6.92 9.40 0.29
CA PHE A 150 6.47 8.69 1.49
C PHE A 150 6.39 7.21 1.17
N ILE A 151 7.07 6.38 1.96
CA ILE A 151 6.98 4.93 1.93
C ILE A 151 6.21 4.50 3.18
N HIS A 152 5.07 3.86 2.96
CA HIS A 152 4.19 3.36 4.00
C HIS A 152 4.21 1.85 4.00
N ARG A 153 4.35 1.26 5.18
CA ARG A 153 4.19 -0.17 5.40
C ARG A 153 3.06 -0.37 6.39
N LEU A 154 2.01 -1.05 5.97
CA LEU A 154 0.97 -1.52 6.87
C LEU A 154 1.46 -2.85 7.43
N LEU A 155 1.75 -2.84 8.72
CA LEU A 155 2.33 -3.94 9.46
C LEU A 155 1.24 -4.63 10.28
N GLY A 156 1.27 -5.96 10.34
CA GLY A 156 0.37 -6.78 11.13
C GLY A 156 1.12 -7.90 11.85
N TYR A 157 0.45 -8.54 12.81
CA TYR A 157 1.05 -9.53 13.72
C TYR A 157 0.44 -10.93 13.59
N GLY A 158 -0.15 -11.29 12.45
CA GLY A 158 -0.95 -12.51 12.30
C GLY A 158 -0.24 -13.83 12.62
N THR A 159 1.10 -13.84 12.64
CA THR A 159 1.92 -15.02 13.02
C THR A 159 2.71 -14.82 14.31
N GLY A 160 2.43 -13.75 15.06
CA GLY A 160 3.23 -13.31 16.22
C GLY A 160 4.52 -12.57 15.84
N VAL A 161 4.85 -12.51 14.55
CA VAL A 161 5.95 -11.71 14.00
C VAL A 161 5.33 -10.55 13.22
N GLU A 162 5.96 -9.38 13.31
CA GLU A 162 5.59 -8.21 12.52
C GLU A 162 5.92 -8.44 11.05
N GLU A 163 4.91 -8.37 10.20
CA GLU A 163 5.03 -8.57 8.75
C GLU A 163 4.33 -7.45 7.99
N SER A 164 4.81 -7.15 6.78
CA SER A 164 4.12 -6.21 5.90
C SER A 164 2.93 -6.88 5.21
N TYR A 165 1.75 -6.32 5.45
CA TYR A 165 0.49 -6.73 4.83
C TYR A 165 0.22 -5.92 3.58
N ALA A 166 0.70 -4.68 3.54
CA ALA A 166 0.77 -3.86 2.33
C ALA A 166 1.94 -2.88 2.40
N THR A 167 2.41 -2.46 1.23
CA THR A 167 3.36 -1.37 1.08
C THR A 167 2.82 -0.36 0.07
N ALA A 168 2.88 0.93 0.40
CA ALA A 168 2.49 2.01 -0.49
C ALA A 168 3.61 3.03 -0.62
N ILE A 169 3.69 3.67 -1.80
CA ILE A 169 4.63 4.75 -2.08
C ILE A 169 3.85 5.92 -2.65
N GLU A 170 3.91 7.07 -1.99
CA GLU A 170 3.39 8.35 -2.49
C GLU A 170 4.54 9.24 -2.94
N GLN A 171 4.41 9.87 -4.11
CA GLN A 171 5.40 10.80 -4.65
C GLN A 171 4.80 12.18 -4.87
N PHE A 172 5.52 13.20 -4.40
CA PHE A 172 5.19 14.61 -4.56
C PHE A 172 6.37 15.34 -5.18
N ASP A 173 6.08 16.22 -6.15
CA ASP A 173 7.07 17.17 -6.62
C ASP A 173 7.28 18.26 -5.56
N GLN A 174 8.51 18.78 -5.47
CA GLN A 174 8.89 19.86 -4.55
C GLN A 174 8.47 21.25 -5.05
#